data_AF-A0A1N6ACT7-F1
#
_entry.id   AF-A0A1N6ACT7-F1
#
_cell.length_a   1.000
_cell.length_b   1.000
_cell.length_c   1.000
_cell.angle_alpha   90.00
_cell.angle_beta   90.00
_cell.angle_gamma   90.00
#
_symmetry.space_group_name_H-M   'P 1'
#
loop_
_entity.id
_entity.type
_entity.pdbx_description
1 polymer ?
#
loop_
_entity_poly.entity_id
_entity_poly.type
_entity_poly.pdbx_seq_one_letter_code
_entity_poly.pdbx_strand_id
1 'polypeptide(L)'
;MGCEQWREVLSAQLDGEETATERTAVQRHLDGCAECRAWLTAAAAVTRRVRTRLVTEPPDRTDAILAAAAPPARRSRWRWRPGSAWRGPLIAGLRAALGLLGAVQLVLGLAQVGRGAAADHLHPTGQHLWHESAAWNVAVGAGFLFVAVRRSPPAGLVPMLSAFVGTLLLLSVNDLATGTVGAERLVSHGFLVGGYLITVLLSRPGLRPGGPAPQRQSTPSRWRFRADEVERPLRVVRSEPYPAQAADRHAAPAARAVPAARADQRGGRRAA
;
A
#
# COMPACT_ATOMS: atom_id res chain seq x y z
N MET A 1 9.75 -18.53 34.50
CA MET A 1 9.19 -18.51 33.14
C MET A 1 8.06 -19.53 33.16
N GLY A 2 6.81 -19.10 33.10
CA GLY A 2 5.69 -20.03 33.10
C GLY A 2 5.47 -20.61 31.70
N CYS A 3 4.52 -21.54 31.59
CA CYS A 3 4.20 -22.21 30.33
C CYS A 3 3.57 -21.28 29.29
N GLU A 4 3.03 -20.13 29.70
CA GLU A 4 2.42 -19.12 28.83
C GLU A 4 3.38 -18.58 27.78
N GLN A 5 4.59 -18.18 28.19
CA GLN A 5 5.58 -17.62 27.27
C GLN A 5 6.04 -18.65 26.24
N TRP A 6 6.16 -19.91 26.64
CA TRP A 6 6.52 -20.99 25.72
C TRP A 6 5.39 -21.31 24.74
N ARG A 7 4.12 -21.15 25.13
CA ARG A 7 2.98 -21.31 24.22
C ARG A 7 2.94 -20.23 23.13
N GLU A 8 3.35 -19.00 23.43
CA GLU A 8 3.50 -17.94 22.41
C GLU A 8 4.54 -18.31 21.35
N VAL A 9 5.73 -18.75 21.80
CA VAL A 9 6.80 -19.22 20.90
C VAL A 9 6.37 -20.44 20.08
N LEU A 10 5.65 -21.40 20.70
CA LEU A 10 5.11 -22.57 20.00
C LEU A 10 4.01 -22.19 19.00
N SER A 11 3.24 -21.13 19.25
CA SER A 11 2.28 -20.59 18.28
C SER A 11 2.99 -19.99 17.07
N ALA A 12 4.02 -19.16 17.31
CA ALA A 12 4.85 -18.62 16.24
C ALA A 12 5.48 -19.73 15.39
N GLN A 13 5.90 -20.83 16.02
CA GLN A 13 6.43 -22.01 15.32
C GLN A 13 5.40 -22.69 14.39
N LEU A 14 4.11 -22.72 14.75
CA LEU A 14 3.06 -23.28 13.88
C LEU A 14 2.79 -22.43 12.63
N ASP A 15 3.14 -21.14 12.69
CA ASP A 15 3.03 -20.20 11.58
C ASP A 15 4.35 -20.01 10.82
N GLY A 16 5.47 -20.50 11.37
CA GLY A 16 6.81 -20.40 10.76
C GLY A 16 7.49 -19.05 11.00
N GLU A 17 7.06 -18.33 12.03
CA GLU A 17 7.51 -16.97 12.38
C GLU A 17 8.51 -16.97 13.54
N GLU A 18 8.94 -18.13 14.03
CA GLU A 18 9.89 -18.20 15.15
C GLU A 18 11.34 -17.97 14.71
N THR A 19 12.13 -17.34 15.59
CA THR A 19 13.57 -17.17 15.37
C THR A 19 14.36 -18.45 15.68
N ALA A 20 15.57 -18.57 15.15
CA ALA A 20 16.45 -19.72 15.40
C ALA A 20 16.81 -19.90 16.90
N THR A 21 16.92 -18.78 17.64
CA THR A 21 17.18 -18.77 19.07
C THR A 21 15.98 -19.27 19.87
N GLU A 22 14.77 -18.82 19.50
CA GLU A 22 13.51 -19.28 20.09
C GLU A 22 13.27 -20.77 19.84
N ARG A 23 13.54 -21.25 18.62
CA ARG A 23 13.44 -22.67 18.27
C ARG A 23 14.29 -23.56 19.18
N THR A 24 15.52 -23.14 19.46
CA THR A 24 16.44 -23.90 20.33
C THR A 24 16.03 -23.83 21.80
N ALA A 25 15.51 -22.67 22.23
CA ALA A 25 15.07 -22.46 23.60
C ALA A 25 13.78 -23.24 23.92
N VAL A 26 12.81 -23.24 23.00
CA VAL A 26 11.54 -23.94 23.19
C VAL A 26 11.71 -25.46 23.15
N GLN A 27 12.66 -25.98 22.35
CA GLN A 27 12.98 -27.41 22.35
C GLN A 27 13.45 -27.88 23.73
N ARG A 28 14.38 -27.15 24.36
CA ARG A 28 14.83 -27.46 25.74
C ARG A 28 13.68 -27.45 26.75
N HIS A 29 12.68 -26.60 26.54
CA HIS A 29 11.49 -26.58 27.39
C HIS A 29 10.59 -27.80 27.16
N LEU A 30 10.40 -28.22 25.91
CA LEU A 30 9.60 -29.41 25.57
C LEU A 30 10.20 -30.71 26.13
N ASP A 31 11.52 -30.79 26.24
CA ASP A 31 12.23 -31.93 26.83
C ASP A 31 11.81 -32.15 28.31
N GLY A 32 11.50 -31.06 29.03
CA GLY A 32 11.11 -31.09 30.45
C GLY A 32 9.61 -30.92 30.74
N CYS A 33 8.80 -30.46 29.78
CA CYS A 33 7.41 -30.06 30.04
C CYS A 33 6.38 -30.90 29.27
N ALA A 34 5.65 -31.77 29.98
CA ALA A 34 4.60 -32.59 29.39
C ALA A 34 3.36 -31.78 28.96
N GLU A 35 3.01 -30.73 29.69
CA GLU A 35 1.86 -29.89 29.38
C GLU A 35 2.04 -29.12 28.06
N CYS A 36 3.22 -28.55 27.82
CA CYS A 36 3.51 -27.85 26.57
C CYS A 36 3.59 -28.82 25.38
N ARG A 37 4.05 -30.07 25.58
CA ARG A 37 3.99 -31.12 24.55
C ARG A 37 2.54 -31.49 24.19
N ALA A 38 1.67 -31.63 25.19
CA ALA A 38 0.25 -31.91 24.97
C ALA A 38 -0.45 -30.74 24.27
N TRP A 39 -0.17 -29.51 24.69
CA TRP A 39 -0.69 -28.30 24.06
C TRP A 39 -0.28 -28.18 22.60
N LEU A 40 1.01 -28.38 22.28
CA LEU A 40 1.51 -28.33 20.91
C LEU A 40 0.82 -29.35 20.00
N THR A 41 0.62 -30.56 20.50
CA THR A 41 -0.06 -31.63 19.77
C THR A 41 -1.51 -31.25 19.46
N ALA A 42 -2.23 -30.69 20.43
CA ALA A 42 -3.60 -30.21 20.24
C ALA A 42 -3.68 -29.03 19.25
N ALA A 43 -2.79 -28.04 19.39
CA ALA A 43 -2.72 -26.89 18.50
C ALA A 43 -2.40 -27.30 17.06
N ALA A 44 -1.41 -28.16 16.85
CA ALA A 44 -1.07 -28.70 15.52
C ALA A 44 -2.23 -29.47 14.87
N ALA A 45 -3.03 -30.20 15.65
CA ALA A 45 -4.21 -30.90 15.15
C ALA A 45 -5.30 -29.92 14.66
N VAL A 46 -5.53 -28.82 15.39
CA VAL A 46 -6.46 -27.76 14.99
C VAL A 46 -5.97 -27.04 13.74
N THR A 47 -4.71 -26.59 13.73
CA THR A 47 -4.10 -25.90 12.58
C THR A 47 -4.18 -26.76 11.32
N ARG A 48 -3.94 -28.07 11.43
CA ARG A 48 -4.09 -29.01 10.31
C ARG A 48 -5.52 -29.03 9.79
N ARG A 49 -6.52 -29.21 10.67
CA ARG A 49 -7.95 -29.25 10.27
C ARG A 49 -8.40 -27.97 9.57
N VAL A 50 -7.94 -26.81 10.04
CA VAL A 50 -8.28 -25.51 9.46
C VAL A 50 -7.56 -25.29 8.12
N ARG A 51 -6.29 -25.71 7.99
CA ARG A 51 -5.52 -25.57 6.75
C ARG A 51 -5.88 -26.62 5.70
N THR A 52 -6.39 -27.79 6.09
CA THR A 52 -6.93 -28.80 5.16
C THR A 52 -8.34 -28.40 4.72
N ARG A 53 -8.43 -27.33 3.93
CA ARG A 53 -9.58 -27.12 3.06
C ARG A 53 -9.28 -27.83 1.74
N LEU A 54 -10.24 -28.59 1.21
CA LEU A 54 -10.18 -29.08 -0.16
C LEU A 54 -10.00 -27.86 -1.08
N VAL A 55 -8.79 -27.69 -1.61
CA VAL A 55 -8.54 -26.76 -2.70
C VAL A 55 -9.17 -27.40 -3.92
N THR A 56 -10.45 -27.12 -4.15
CA THR A 56 -11.01 -27.25 -5.50
C THR A 56 -10.21 -26.30 -6.37
N GLU A 57 -9.67 -26.79 -7.48
CA GLU A 57 -9.00 -25.96 -8.48
C GLU A 57 -9.86 -24.70 -8.72
N PRO A 58 -9.41 -23.52 -8.28
CA PRO A 58 -10.21 -22.32 -8.43
C PRO A 58 -10.45 -22.14 -9.93
N PRO A 59 -11.69 -21.80 -10.36
CA PRO A 59 -11.98 -21.65 -11.77
C PRO A 59 -10.98 -20.66 -12.36
N ASP A 60 -10.31 -21.04 -13.46
CA ASP A 60 -9.33 -20.17 -14.11
C ASP A 60 -10.02 -18.85 -14.48
N ARG A 61 -9.65 -17.79 -13.78
CA ARG A 61 -10.15 -16.43 -14.01
C ARG A 61 -9.14 -15.59 -14.77
N THR A 62 -8.06 -16.17 -15.28
CA THR A 62 -6.99 -15.44 -15.98
C THR A 62 -7.58 -14.59 -17.10
N ASP A 63 -8.45 -15.17 -17.94
CA ASP A 63 -9.11 -14.42 -19.01
C ASP A 63 -10.07 -13.35 -18.50
N ALA A 64 -10.82 -13.60 -17.43
CA ALA A 64 -11.72 -12.63 -16.83
C ALA A 64 -10.95 -11.45 -16.19
N ILE A 65 -9.80 -11.73 -15.57
CA ILE A 65 -8.91 -10.74 -14.98
C ILE A 65 -8.21 -9.95 -16.10
N LEU A 66 -7.71 -10.61 -17.13
CA LEU A 66 -7.09 -9.95 -18.29
C LEU A 66 -8.10 -9.12 -19.10
N ALA A 67 -9.36 -9.55 -19.17
CA ALA A 67 -10.44 -8.78 -19.80
C ALA A 67 -10.90 -7.59 -18.95
N ALA A 68 -10.90 -7.71 -17.62
CA ALA A 68 -11.21 -6.62 -16.69
C ALA A 68 -10.05 -5.63 -16.52
N ALA A 69 -8.81 -6.11 -16.68
CA ALA A 69 -7.63 -5.27 -16.75
C ALA A 69 -7.66 -4.52 -18.08
N ALA A 70 -8.12 -3.26 -18.04
CA ALA A 70 -7.98 -2.37 -19.17
C ALA A 70 -6.50 -2.40 -19.63
N PRO A 71 -6.21 -2.66 -20.92
CA PRO A 71 -4.83 -2.74 -21.37
C PRO A 71 -4.11 -1.45 -20.96
N PRO A 72 -2.86 -1.52 -20.46
CA PRO A 72 -2.09 -0.31 -20.16
C PRO A 72 -2.16 0.52 -21.43
N ALA A 73 -2.70 1.75 -21.33
CA ALA A 73 -3.02 2.58 -22.48
C ALA A 73 -1.80 2.67 -23.39
N ARG A 74 -1.71 1.72 -24.34
CA ARG A 74 -0.71 1.76 -25.38
C ARG A 74 -0.98 3.08 -26.06
N ARG A 75 0.11 3.77 -26.38
CA ARG A 75 0.20 5.13 -26.94
C ARG A 75 -0.41 5.16 -28.36
N SER A 76 -1.60 4.60 -28.50
CA SER A 76 -2.21 4.09 -29.69
C SER A 76 -3.42 4.96 -29.95
N ARG A 77 -3.18 5.94 -30.82
CA ARG A 77 -4.17 6.43 -31.77
C ARG A 77 -5.29 7.25 -31.15
N TRP A 78 -4.87 8.26 -30.39
CA TRP A 78 -5.62 9.51 -30.18
C TRP A 78 -5.70 10.31 -31.51
N ARG A 79 -6.19 9.67 -32.58
CA ARG A 79 -6.26 10.31 -33.91
C ARG A 79 -7.66 10.44 -34.47
N TRP A 80 -8.69 9.80 -33.89
CA TRP A 80 -10.03 9.85 -34.48
C TRP A 80 -11.16 9.82 -33.45
N ARG A 81 -11.19 10.82 -32.55
CA ARG A 81 -12.47 11.28 -31.96
C ARG A 81 -12.64 12.76 -32.31
N PRO A 82 -13.57 13.14 -33.20
CA PRO A 82 -13.67 14.50 -33.77
C PRO A 82 -14.06 15.61 -32.77
N GLY A 83 -14.18 15.31 -31.47
CA GLY A 83 -14.49 16.28 -30.41
C GLY A 83 -13.39 16.46 -29.35
N SER A 84 -12.18 15.92 -29.53
CA SER A 84 -11.12 15.98 -28.49
C SER A 84 -9.93 16.88 -28.82
N ALA A 85 -9.77 17.39 -30.06
CA ALA A 85 -8.59 18.17 -30.47
C ALA A 85 -8.29 19.38 -29.57
N TRP A 86 -9.32 20.03 -29.05
CA TRP A 86 -9.25 21.20 -28.17
C TRP A 86 -8.99 20.89 -26.69
N ARG A 87 -9.09 19.61 -26.27
CA ARG A 87 -8.92 19.23 -24.85
C ARG A 87 -7.47 19.26 -24.40
N GLY A 88 -6.55 18.86 -25.26
CA GLY A 88 -5.10 18.94 -25.00
C GLY A 88 -4.64 20.36 -24.66
N PRO A 89 -4.87 21.35 -25.55
CA PRO A 89 -4.49 22.73 -25.27
C PRO A 89 -5.26 23.34 -24.10
N LEU A 90 -6.55 23.02 -23.91
CA LEU A 90 -7.32 23.48 -22.75
C LEU A 90 -6.70 23.02 -21.43
N ILE A 91 -6.36 21.74 -21.31
CA ILE A 91 -5.77 21.17 -20.11
C ILE A 91 -4.37 21.76 -19.85
N ALA A 92 -3.58 21.98 -20.90
CA ALA A 92 -2.30 22.65 -20.81
C ALA A 92 -2.47 24.10 -20.33
N GLY A 93 -3.45 24.83 -20.89
CA GLY A 93 -3.79 26.19 -20.47
C GLY A 93 -4.25 26.27 -19.02
N LEU A 94 -5.11 25.35 -18.56
CA LEU A 94 -5.54 25.28 -17.15
C LEU A 94 -4.37 25.02 -16.20
N ARG A 95 -3.43 24.13 -16.57
CA ARG A 95 -2.23 23.89 -15.78
C ARG A 95 -1.29 25.09 -15.76
N ALA A 96 -1.12 25.77 -16.90
CA ALA A 96 -0.32 26.99 -16.98
C ALA A 96 -0.93 28.11 -16.12
N ALA A 97 -2.25 28.31 -16.20
CA ALA A 97 -2.98 29.27 -15.37
C ALA A 97 -2.86 28.93 -13.88
N LEU A 98 -3.02 27.65 -13.51
CA LEU A 98 -2.84 27.21 -12.12
C LEU A 98 -1.40 27.44 -11.63
N GLY A 99 -0.41 27.17 -12.49
CA GLY A 99 0.99 27.43 -12.19
C GLY A 99 1.27 28.92 -11.99
N LEU A 100 0.70 29.78 -12.83
CA LEU A 100 0.81 31.23 -12.70
C LEU A 100 0.17 31.73 -11.39
N LEU A 101 -1.06 31.29 -11.09
CA LEU A 101 -1.73 31.63 -9.84
C LEU A 101 -0.93 31.16 -8.61
N GLY A 102 -0.40 29.94 -8.66
CA GLY A 102 0.46 29.39 -7.63
C GLY A 102 1.75 30.20 -7.44
N ALA A 103 2.40 30.60 -8.54
CA ALA A 103 3.61 31.42 -8.51
C ALA A 103 3.35 32.81 -7.92
N VAL A 104 2.26 33.47 -8.35
CA VAL A 104 1.86 34.77 -7.80
C VAL A 104 1.58 34.66 -6.30
N GLN A 105 0.80 33.66 -5.87
CA GLN A 105 0.49 33.48 -4.44
C GLN A 105 1.74 33.19 -3.61
N LEU A 106 2.66 32.38 -4.15
CA LEU A 106 3.93 32.07 -3.49
C LEU A 106 4.80 33.31 -3.33
N VAL A 107 4.96 34.11 -4.39
CA VAL A 107 5.74 35.35 -4.36
C VAL A 107 5.12 36.35 -3.38
N LEU A 108 3.79 36.51 -3.39
CA LEU A 108 3.09 37.37 -2.44
C LEU A 108 3.28 36.90 -0.99
N GLY A 109 3.18 35.59 -0.74
CA GLY A 109 3.43 35.00 0.58
C GLY A 109 4.86 35.22 1.06
N LEU A 110 5.86 34.97 0.20
CA LEU A 110 7.26 35.22 0.51
C LEU A 110 7.55 36.71 0.75
N ALA A 111 6.93 37.60 -0.03
CA ALA A 111 7.03 39.04 0.17
C ALA A 111 6.39 39.49 1.50
N GLN A 112 5.34 38.81 1.98
CA GLN A 112 4.77 39.06 3.33
C GLN A 112 5.74 38.65 4.43
N VAL A 113 6.43 37.51 4.28
CA VAL A 113 7.48 37.07 5.22
C VAL A 113 8.62 38.09 5.28
N GLY A 114 9.14 38.51 4.12
CA GLY A 114 10.27 39.45 4.05
C GLY A 114 9.93 40.87 4.55
N ARG A 115 8.71 41.36 4.30
CA ARG A 115 8.25 42.64 4.84
C ARG A 115 7.99 42.61 6.35
N GLY A 116 7.57 41.46 6.89
CA GLY A 116 7.42 41.26 8.33
C GLY A 116 8.74 41.40 9.09
N ALA A 117 9.81 40.77 8.57
CA ALA A 117 11.15 40.84 9.15
C ALA A 117 11.78 42.25 9.10
N ALA A 118 11.35 43.11 8.19
CA ALA A 118 11.81 44.51 8.13
C ALA A 118 11.02 45.44 9.07
N ALA A 119 9.88 45.00 9.60
CA ALA A 119 8.98 45.77 10.45
C ALA A 119 9.08 45.42 11.95
N ASP A 120 10.12 44.67 12.35
CA ASP A 120 10.42 44.08 13.68
C ASP A 120 10.47 45.06 14.89
N HIS A 121 9.99 46.29 14.74
CA HIS A 121 9.98 47.30 15.82
C HIS A 121 8.58 47.72 16.30
N LEU A 122 7.49 47.26 15.68
CA LEU A 122 6.12 47.67 16.06
C LEU A 122 5.19 46.47 16.32
N HIS A 123 5.02 46.14 17.61
CA HIS A 123 3.93 45.35 18.22
C HIS A 123 3.97 43.79 18.19
N PRO A 124 4.23 43.13 19.36
CA PRO A 124 4.29 41.66 19.50
C PRO A 124 2.98 40.90 19.23
N THR A 125 1.82 41.52 19.38
CA THR A 125 0.52 40.84 19.31
C THR A 125 0.02 40.62 17.87
N GLY A 126 0.50 41.39 16.90
CA GLY A 126 0.12 41.27 15.48
C GLY A 126 1.03 40.34 14.65
N GLN A 127 2.26 40.09 15.11
CA GLN A 127 3.26 39.34 14.34
C GLN A 127 2.88 37.87 14.12
N HIS A 128 2.26 37.22 15.12
CA HIS A 128 1.91 35.80 15.04
C HIS A 128 0.86 35.51 13.97
N LEU A 129 -0.20 36.33 13.91
CA LEU A 129 -1.25 36.22 12.89
C LEU A 129 -0.71 36.54 11.49
N TRP A 130 0.26 37.46 11.40
CA TRP A 130 0.93 37.80 10.14
C TRP A 130 1.77 36.64 9.60
N HIS A 131 2.64 36.04 10.42
CA HIS A 131 3.46 34.89 10.03
C HIS A 131 2.61 33.68 9.65
N GLU A 132 1.54 33.42 10.40
CA GLU A 132 0.59 32.34 10.08
C GLU A 132 -0.06 32.57 8.71
N SER A 133 -0.59 33.77 8.46
CA SER A 133 -1.20 34.11 7.17
C SER A 133 -0.23 34.01 5.99
N ALA A 134 1.03 34.43 6.19
CA ALA A 134 2.07 34.32 5.18
C ALA A 134 2.44 32.85 4.88
N ALA A 135 2.56 32.02 5.92
CA ALA A 135 2.80 30.58 5.78
C ALA A 135 1.66 29.88 5.00
N TRP A 136 0.40 30.24 5.28
CA TRP A 136 -0.75 29.73 4.52
C TRP A 136 -0.68 30.12 3.04
N ASN A 137 -0.34 31.38 2.72
CA ASN A 137 -0.20 31.83 1.32
C ASN A 137 0.91 31.08 0.58
N VAL A 138 2.06 30.88 1.23
CA VAL A 138 3.18 30.09 0.69
C VAL A 138 2.76 28.64 0.45
N ALA A 139 2.10 28.00 1.42
CA ALA A 139 1.65 26.62 1.33
C ALA A 139 0.63 26.40 0.20
N VAL A 140 -0.36 27.28 0.08
CA VAL A 140 -1.37 27.21 -1.01
C VAL A 140 -0.71 27.45 -2.38
N GLY A 141 0.17 28.45 -2.49
CA GLY A 141 0.92 28.70 -3.72
C GLY A 141 1.76 27.50 -4.17
N ALA A 142 2.51 26.91 -3.23
CA ALA A 142 3.27 25.68 -3.47
C ALA A 142 2.37 24.49 -3.85
N GLY A 143 1.22 24.35 -3.21
CA GLY A 143 0.21 23.33 -3.54
C GLY A 143 -0.31 23.47 -4.97
N PHE A 144 -0.63 24.69 -5.42
CA PHE A 144 -1.05 24.93 -6.80
C PHE A 144 0.07 24.65 -7.83
N LEU A 145 1.30 25.05 -7.54
CA LEU A 145 2.46 24.71 -8.38
C LEU A 145 2.66 23.20 -8.47
N PHE A 146 2.55 22.49 -7.34
CA PHE A 146 2.63 21.04 -7.31
C PHE A 146 1.56 20.40 -8.19
N VAL A 147 0.29 20.82 -8.08
CA VAL A 147 -0.80 20.31 -8.91
C VAL A 147 -0.60 20.64 -10.39
N ALA A 148 -0.07 21.82 -10.72
CA ALA A 148 0.20 22.24 -12.10
C ALA A 148 1.20 21.30 -12.79
N VAL A 149 2.25 20.87 -12.08
CA VAL A 149 3.30 19.98 -12.62
C VAL A 149 2.91 18.49 -12.53
N ARG A 150 2.03 18.11 -11.60
CA ARG A 150 1.67 16.71 -11.37
C ARG A 150 0.80 16.13 -12.50
N ARG A 151 1.10 14.88 -12.85
CA ARG A 151 0.35 14.10 -13.85
C ARG A 151 -0.86 13.36 -13.27
N SER A 152 -0.83 13.07 -11.97
CA SER A 152 -1.89 12.36 -11.25
C SER A 152 -2.94 13.32 -10.66
N PRO A 153 -4.21 12.87 -10.52
CA PRO A 153 -5.28 13.72 -9.99
C PRO A 153 -5.01 14.16 -8.54
N PRO A 154 -5.42 15.39 -8.16
CA PRO A 154 -5.23 15.92 -6.81
C PRO A 154 -6.29 15.40 -5.81
N ALA A 155 -6.47 14.07 -5.71
CA ALA A 155 -7.58 13.47 -4.98
C ALA A 155 -7.64 13.86 -3.49
N GLY A 156 -6.48 13.95 -2.81
CA GLY A 156 -6.42 14.35 -1.41
C GLY A 156 -6.47 15.88 -1.17
N LEU A 157 -6.08 16.68 -2.16
CA LEU A 157 -5.98 18.14 -1.98
C LEU A 157 -7.34 18.83 -2.09
N VAL A 158 -8.24 18.32 -2.95
CA VAL A 158 -9.56 18.91 -3.18
C VAL A 158 -10.41 19.01 -1.90
N PRO A 159 -10.62 17.96 -1.09
CA PRO A 159 -11.44 18.08 0.12
C PRO A 159 -10.87 19.08 1.12
N MET A 160 -9.55 19.06 1.35
CA MET A 160 -8.85 20.00 2.22
C MET A 160 -9.02 21.45 1.74
N LEU A 161 -8.75 21.72 0.46
CA LEU A 161 -8.93 23.06 -0.11
C LEU A 161 -10.39 23.50 -0.12
N SER A 162 -11.34 22.58 -0.28
CA SER A 162 -12.78 22.90 -0.25
C SER A 162 -13.21 23.41 1.12
N ALA A 163 -12.78 22.73 2.19
CA ALA A 163 -13.03 23.19 3.56
C ALA A 163 -12.40 24.57 3.81
N PHE A 164 -11.15 24.74 3.41
CA PHE A 164 -10.43 26.01 3.56
C PHE A 164 -11.12 27.17 2.81
N VAL A 165 -11.43 26.99 1.52
CA VAL A 165 -12.11 27.99 0.69
C VAL A 165 -13.51 28.28 1.21
N GLY A 166 -14.26 27.26 1.65
CA GLY A 166 -15.59 27.43 2.22
C GLY A 166 -15.57 28.33 3.46
N THR A 167 -14.68 28.06 4.40
CA THR A 167 -14.49 28.90 5.60
C THR A 167 -14.03 30.31 5.23
N LEU A 168 -13.09 30.45 4.30
CA LEU A 168 -12.58 31.75 3.86
C LEU A 168 -13.67 32.61 3.20
N LEU A 169 -14.56 32.00 2.41
CA LEU A 169 -15.70 32.69 1.80
C LEU A 169 -16.72 33.13 2.86
N LEU A 170 -17.01 32.28 3.85
CA LEU A 170 -17.90 32.65 4.97
C LEU A 170 -17.35 33.86 5.74
N LEU A 171 -16.06 33.84 6.09
CA LEU A 171 -15.40 34.95 6.77
C LEU A 171 -15.37 36.22 5.89
N SER A 172 -15.12 36.07 4.59
CA SER A 172 -15.11 37.21 3.65
C SER A 172 -16.48 37.86 3.49
N VAL A 173 -17.56 37.07 3.46
CA VAL A 173 -18.94 37.57 3.44
C VAL A 173 -19.27 38.29 4.74
N ASN A 174 -18.83 37.75 5.88
CA ASN A 174 -18.98 38.41 7.18
C ASN A 174 -18.25 39.77 7.19
N ASP A 175 -16.98 39.81 6.78
CA ASP A 175 -16.18 41.05 6.72
C ASP A 175 -16.83 42.10 5.81
N LEU A 176 -17.43 41.67 4.69
CA LEU A 176 -18.15 42.55 3.77
C LEU A 176 -19.44 43.10 4.38
N ALA A 177 -20.18 42.29 5.13
CA ALA A 177 -21.38 42.72 5.84
C ALA A 177 -21.08 43.70 6.98
N THR A 178 -19.91 43.58 7.62
CA THR A 178 -19.45 44.49 8.67
C THR A 178 -18.72 45.73 8.13
N GLY A 179 -18.54 45.84 6.81
CA GLY A 179 -17.88 46.99 6.18
C GLY A 179 -16.36 47.06 6.40
N THR A 180 -15.72 45.96 6.80
CA THR A 180 -14.32 45.90 7.23
C THR A 180 -13.39 45.33 6.15
N VAL A 181 -13.57 45.69 4.87
CA VAL A 181 -12.84 45.05 3.76
C VAL A 181 -11.86 45.98 3.05
N GLY A 182 -10.58 45.60 3.07
CA GLY A 182 -9.57 46.18 2.17
C GLY A 182 -9.60 45.52 0.78
N ALA A 183 -9.52 46.32 -0.28
CA ALA A 183 -9.52 45.83 -1.67
C ALA A 183 -8.38 44.83 -1.95
N GLU A 184 -7.21 45.01 -1.34
CA GLU A 184 -6.07 44.09 -1.45
C GLU A 184 -6.42 42.67 -0.97
N ARG A 185 -7.14 42.56 0.16
CA ARG A 185 -7.53 41.28 0.76
C ARG A 185 -8.51 40.53 -0.12
N LEU A 186 -9.44 41.26 -0.73
CA LEU A 186 -10.42 40.67 -1.65
C LEU A 186 -9.75 40.14 -2.92
N VAL A 187 -8.76 40.85 -3.46
CA VAL A 187 -7.99 40.43 -4.63
C VAL A 187 -7.17 39.16 -4.34
N SER A 188 -6.50 39.09 -3.17
CA SER A 188 -5.73 37.90 -2.80
C SER A 188 -6.61 36.67 -2.59
N HIS A 189 -7.79 36.83 -1.99
CA HIS A 189 -8.80 35.78 -1.90
C HIS A 189 -9.29 35.34 -3.29
N GLY A 190 -9.45 36.28 -4.23
CA GLY A 190 -9.83 35.99 -5.61
C GLY A 190 -8.86 35.04 -6.32
N PHE A 191 -7.55 35.25 -6.17
CA PHE A 191 -6.53 34.35 -6.74
C PHE A 191 -6.65 32.93 -6.17
N LEU A 192 -6.88 32.81 -4.86
CA LEU A 192 -7.03 31.53 -4.18
C LEU A 192 -8.29 30.77 -4.65
N VAL A 193 -9.42 31.47 -4.76
CA VAL A 193 -10.67 30.90 -5.28
C VAL A 193 -10.49 30.46 -6.74
N GLY A 194 -9.83 31.27 -7.57
CA GLY A 194 -9.51 30.92 -8.96
C GLY A 194 -8.67 29.64 -9.07
N GLY A 195 -7.60 29.53 -8.27
CA GLY A 195 -6.74 28.34 -8.24
C GLY A 195 -7.49 27.09 -7.76
N TYR A 196 -8.38 27.25 -6.77
CA TYR A 196 -9.26 26.17 -6.31
C TYR A 196 -10.22 25.70 -7.41
N LEU A 197 -10.90 26.62 -8.11
CA LEU A 197 -11.82 26.27 -9.20
C LEU A 197 -11.12 25.51 -10.32
N ILE A 198 -9.91 25.93 -10.70
CA ILE A 198 -9.09 25.22 -11.69
C ILE A 198 -8.71 23.82 -11.17
N THR A 199 -8.35 23.69 -9.90
CA THR A 199 -8.03 22.40 -9.27
C THR A 199 -9.24 21.45 -9.29
N VAL A 200 -10.43 21.96 -8.94
CA VAL A 200 -11.70 21.21 -9.03
C VAL A 200 -11.98 20.81 -10.48
N LEU A 201 -11.79 21.70 -11.44
CA LEU A 201 -11.98 21.42 -12.86
C LEU A 201 -11.04 20.30 -13.33
N LEU A 202 -9.75 20.38 -13.00
CA LEU A 202 -8.76 19.34 -13.33
C LEU A 202 -9.03 17.99 -12.64
N SER A 203 -9.78 17.96 -11.54
CA SER A 203 -10.17 16.72 -10.85
C SER A 203 -11.32 15.97 -11.56
N ARG A 204 -12.08 16.65 -12.43
CA ARG A 204 -13.27 16.10 -13.10
C ARG A 204 -12.90 14.91 -14.00
N PRO A 205 -13.67 13.81 -13.97
CA PRO A 205 -13.41 12.61 -14.77
C PRO A 205 -13.24 12.88 -16.27
N GLY A 206 -13.99 13.85 -16.83
CA GLY A 206 -13.94 14.20 -18.24
C GLY A 206 -12.65 14.89 -18.71
N LEU A 207 -11.82 15.39 -17.77
CA LEU A 207 -10.54 16.04 -18.07
C LEU A 207 -9.34 15.16 -17.68
N ARG A 208 -9.59 13.93 -17.21
CA ARG A 208 -8.53 12.97 -16.87
C ARG A 208 -7.84 12.47 -18.14
N PRO A 209 -6.52 12.64 -18.28
CA PRO A 209 -5.78 12.01 -19.36
C PRO A 209 -5.82 10.49 -19.16
N GLY A 210 -6.56 9.78 -20.01
CA GLY A 210 -6.53 8.31 -20.06
C GLY A 210 -7.29 7.56 -18.96
N GLY A 211 -8.28 8.19 -18.30
CA GLY A 211 -9.18 7.43 -17.43
C GLY A 211 -10.03 6.46 -18.25
N PRO A 212 -10.28 5.22 -17.80
CA PRO A 212 -11.25 4.36 -18.46
C PRO A 212 -12.57 5.11 -18.57
N ALA A 213 -13.17 5.13 -19.76
CA ALA A 213 -14.55 5.58 -19.89
C ALA A 213 -15.38 4.79 -18.88
N PRO A 214 -16.35 5.38 -18.17
CA PRO A 214 -17.24 4.63 -17.30
C PRO A 214 -18.02 3.68 -18.21
N GLN A 215 -17.50 2.47 -18.36
CA GLN A 215 -18.20 1.43 -19.09
C GLN A 215 -19.32 1.02 -18.17
N ARG A 216 -20.51 1.55 -18.47
CA ARG A 216 -21.76 1.17 -17.83
C ARG A 216 -22.07 -0.26 -18.31
N GLN A 217 -21.26 -1.24 -17.91
CA GLN A 217 -21.60 -2.64 -18.09
C GLN A 217 -22.62 -2.96 -17.00
N SER A 218 -23.89 -2.83 -17.35
CA SER A 218 -24.97 -3.52 -16.66
C SER A 218 -24.87 -5.01 -16.99
N THR A 219 -23.88 -5.71 -16.45
CA THR A 219 -23.91 -7.17 -16.42
C THR A 219 -24.81 -7.55 -15.24
N PRO A 220 -25.97 -8.19 -15.46
CA PRO A 220 -26.78 -8.67 -14.35
C PRO A 220 -25.92 -9.71 -13.61
N SER A 221 -25.73 -9.51 -12.31
CA SER A 221 -24.99 -10.46 -11.47
C SER A 221 -25.74 -11.79 -11.48
N ARG A 222 -25.32 -12.73 -12.34
CA ARG A 222 -25.75 -14.12 -12.28
C ARG A 222 -24.97 -14.85 -11.18
N TRP A 223 -25.06 -14.36 -9.94
CA TRP A 223 -24.77 -15.19 -8.79
C TRP A 223 -25.99 -16.07 -8.55
N ARG A 224 -25.96 -17.29 -9.06
CA ARG A 224 -26.87 -18.36 -8.61
C ARG A 224 -26.04 -19.34 -7.80
N PHE A 225 -26.32 -19.43 -6.50
CA PHE A 225 -25.85 -20.53 -5.69
C PHE A 225 -26.48 -21.81 -6.27
N ARG A 226 -25.67 -22.68 -6.86
CA ARG A 226 -26.08 -24.00 -7.32
C ARG A 226 -25.67 -24.98 -6.23
N ALA A 227 -26.61 -25.34 -5.35
CA ALA A 227 -26.33 -26.19 -4.20
C ALA A 227 -26.29 -27.70 -4.55
N ASP A 228 -26.66 -28.09 -5.78
CA ASP A 228 -26.96 -29.50 -6.11
C ASP A 228 -25.94 -30.22 -7.00
N GLU A 229 -24.68 -29.77 -7.09
CA GLU A 229 -23.62 -30.55 -7.77
C GLU A 229 -22.64 -31.15 -6.75
N VAL A 230 -23.11 -32.15 -6.00
CA VAL A 230 -22.25 -33.04 -5.17
C VAL A 230 -22.47 -34.51 -5.58
N GLU A 231 -22.26 -34.82 -6.86
CA GLU A 231 -22.15 -36.21 -7.33
C GLU A 231 -20.97 -36.33 -8.30
N ARG A 232 -19.76 -36.04 -7.82
CA ARG A 232 -18.55 -36.63 -8.41
C ARG A 232 -17.83 -37.39 -7.31
N PRO A 233 -17.50 -38.69 -7.51
CA PRO A 233 -16.75 -39.44 -6.52
C PRO A 233 -15.40 -38.75 -6.32
N LEU A 234 -15.19 -38.28 -5.09
CA LEU A 234 -13.96 -37.62 -4.65
C LEU A 234 -12.78 -38.56 -4.91
N ARG A 235 -11.91 -38.21 -5.86
CA ARG A 235 -10.64 -38.88 -6.04
C ARG A 235 -9.71 -38.41 -4.93
N VAL A 236 -9.39 -39.29 -3.98
CA VAL A 236 -8.32 -39.08 -3.01
C VAL A 236 -7.01 -38.99 -3.78
N VAL A 237 -6.53 -37.77 -4.00
CA VAL A 237 -5.16 -37.55 -4.48
C VAL A 237 -4.26 -37.80 -3.27
N ARG A 238 -3.53 -38.92 -3.27
CA ARG A 238 -2.41 -39.10 -2.34
C ARG A 238 -1.42 -37.99 -2.65
N SER A 239 -1.32 -37.00 -1.77
CA SER A 239 -0.24 -36.03 -1.79
C SER A 239 1.07 -36.82 -1.70
N GLU A 240 1.96 -36.67 -2.69
CA GLU A 240 3.33 -37.12 -2.51
C GLU A 240 3.91 -36.46 -1.25
N PRO A 241 4.68 -37.19 -0.44
CA PRO A 241 5.28 -36.60 0.75
C PRO A 241 6.20 -35.46 0.33
N TYR A 242 5.81 -34.23 0.70
CA TYR A 242 6.72 -33.09 0.74
C TYR A 242 7.93 -33.50 1.60
N PRO A 243 9.18 -33.39 1.12
CA PRO A 243 10.36 -33.75 1.88
C PRO A 243 10.64 -32.66 2.91
N ALA A 244 9.82 -32.61 3.97
CA ALA A 244 10.26 -32.03 5.22
C ALA A 244 11.26 -33.02 5.83
N GLN A 245 12.54 -32.86 5.49
CA GLN A 245 13.62 -33.58 6.13
C GLN A 245 13.71 -33.11 7.60
N ALA A 246 12.98 -33.78 8.49
CA ALA A 246 13.36 -33.86 9.88
C ALA A 246 14.61 -34.73 9.92
N ALA A 247 15.77 -34.10 10.06
CA ALA A 247 17.02 -34.81 10.27
C ALA A 247 17.01 -35.41 11.69
N ASP A 248 16.52 -36.65 11.80
CA ASP A 248 16.69 -37.49 12.99
C ASP A 248 18.18 -37.83 13.14
N ARG A 249 18.95 -36.95 13.80
CA ARG A 249 20.32 -37.26 14.22
C ARG A 249 20.32 -37.94 15.59
N HIS A 250 19.76 -39.13 15.69
CA HIS A 250 20.01 -40.03 16.83
C HIS A 250 20.49 -41.38 16.31
N ALA A 251 21.80 -41.51 16.13
CA ALA A 251 22.49 -42.79 16.15
C ALA A 251 23.77 -42.61 16.99
N ALA A 252 23.76 -43.20 18.19
CA ALA A 252 24.92 -43.30 19.07
C ALA A 252 26.03 -44.11 18.39
N PRO A 253 27.33 -43.78 18.58
CA PRO A 253 28.40 -44.54 17.96
C PRO A 253 28.64 -45.85 18.70
N ALA A 254 28.32 -46.98 18.06
CA ALA A 254 28.77 -48.29 18.50
C ALA A 254 30.26 -48.49 18.13
N ALA A 255 31.07 -48.79 19.13
CA ALA A 255 32.50 -49.07 19.01
C ALA A 255 32.77 -50.24 18.04
N ARG A 256 33.68 -50.02 17.07
CA ARG A 256 34.20 -51.10 16.22
C ARG A 256 35.38 -51.77 16.92
N ALA A 257 35.20 -53.05 17.26
CA ALA A 257 36.27 -53.96 17.65
C ALA A 257 37.18 -54.26 16.45
N VAL A 258 38.50 -54.28 16.69
CA VAL A 258 39.55 -54.66 15.74
C VAL A 258 39.72 -56.19 15.74
N PRO A 259 39.75 -56.87 14.59
CA PRO A 259 40.25 -58.24 14.52
C PRO A 259 41.75 -58.26 14.18
N ALA A 260 42.50 -58.99 15.01
CA ALA A 260 43.91 -59.28 14.84
C ALA A 260 44.16 -60.22 13.64
N ALA A 261 45.11 -59.85 12.78
CA ALA A 261 45.60 -60.69 11.70
C ALA A 261 46.50 -61.80 12.26
N ARG A 262 46.11 -63.06 12.06
CA ARG A 262 46.96 -64.23 12.28
C ARG A 262 47.79 -64.51 11.02
N ALA A 263 49.11 -64.58 11.21
CA ALA A 263 50.02 -65.30 10.33
C ALA A 263 49.64 -66.80 10.30
N ASP A 264 49.77 -67.48 9.16
CA ASP A 264 50.85 -68.45 8.96
C ASP A 264 50.89 -69.03 7.52
N GLN A 265 52.08 -69.52 7.21
CA GLN A 265 52.76 -70.05 6.04
C GLN A 265 52.10 -71.09 5.10
N ARG A 266 52.86 -71.27 4.00
CA ARG A 266 53.05 -72.44 3.11
C ARG A 266 52.22 -72.38 1.82
N GLY A 267 52.77 -72.49 0.62
CA GLY A 267 54.11 -72.87 0.15
C GLY A 267 53.96 -73.61 -1.18
N GLY A 268 54.71 -73.21 -2.21
CA GLY A 268 55.18 -74.12 -3.25
C GLY A 268 54.46 -74.16 -4.61
N ARG A 269 55.20 -73.63 -5.61
CA ARG A 269 55.65 -74.28 -6.86
C ARG A 269 54.86 -74.19 -8.18
N ARG A 270 55.64 -73.74 -9.20
CA ARG A 270 55.66 -74.01 -10.68
C ARG A 270 54.61 -73.27 -11.51
N ALA A 271 54.84 -72.74 -12.71
CA ALA A 271 55.94 -72.63 -13.69
C ALA A 271 55.73 -71.26 -14.42
N ALA A 272 56.67 -70.57 -15.07
CA ALA A 272 57.72 -70.93 -16.00
C ALA A 272 58.84 -69.88 -15.97
#